data_AF-A0A949ZNR5-F1
#
_entry.id   AF-A0A949ZNR5-F1
#
_cell.length_a   1.000
_cell.length_b   1.000
_cell.length_c   1.000
_cell.angle_alpha   90.00
_cell.angle_beta   90.00
_cell.angle_gamma   90.00
#
_symmetry.space_group_name_H-M   'P 1'
#
loop_
_entity.id
_entity.type
_entity.pdbx_description
1 polymer ?
#
loop_
_entity_poly.entity_id
_entity_poly.type
_entity_poly.pdbx_seq_one_letter_code
_entity_poly.pdbx_strand_id
1 'polypeptide(L)'
;MPLVTFEQARKYAGRIARLTGSRQMPPWFADRSVGRFANDPSLSDDEIATLSAWAENGTPAGDPRGRPPRPQRTGQWSIGKPDAVVRMPGPVKLPGKGVVDYTYEIVPTGFSSDRWVQMSEVQVAARGNVHHAVIYIRPPDSNWLRKAPAGVPFTAADLPDRESRLQAHATDSDMLLVYAPGSSPDHWAEGMAKFIPAGSDLVFQMHYTTSGRPAVDQTAVGLRFAAQPPEKRVVTLQLTNHALLIPPGADNFEVDARGTLPNDALLLSLFPHMHLRGKRFEYDIVRADGKLEPLLRVNYHFHWQLSYKLAEPLLLKAGTVLEARAWYDNSARNPHNPDPGKLVHWGDQTSDEMMVGFFDVAIPVAMNKWQFFEKKP
;
A
#
# COMPACT_ATOMS: atom_id res chain seq x y z
N MET A 1 -11.66 3.38 -19.24
CA MET A 1 -11.66 4.03 -20.57
C MET A 1 -10.32 4.73 -20.76
N PRO A 2 -9.59 4.55 -21.87
CA PRO A 2 -8.27 5.15 -22.05
C PRO A 2 -8.35 6.63 -22.44
N LEU A 3 -7.44 7.46 -21.90
CA LEU A 3 -7.24 8.87 -22.24
C LEU A 3 -5.86 9.09 -22.91
N VAL A 4 -5.41 8.12 -23.72
CA VAL A 4 -4.03 8.07 -24.24
C VAL A 4 -3.87 8.72 -25.63
N THR A 5 -4.95 9.26 -26.18
CA THR A 5 -4.93 10.04 -27.43
C THR A 5 -5.67 11.35 -27.26
N PHE A 6 -5.31 12.37 -28.05
CA PHE A 6 -6.02 13.65 -28.09
C PHE A 6 -7.52 13.47 -28.38
N GLU A 7 -7.85 12.63 -29.37
CA GLU A 7 -9.24 12.31 -29.74
C GLU A 7 -10.06 11.69 -28.60
N GLN A 8 -9.41 10.96 -27.70
CA GLN A 8 -10.03 10.44 -26.49
C GLN A 8 -10.19 11.55 -25.46
N ALA A 9 -9.11 12.29 -25.17
CA ALA A 9 -9.09 13.32 -24.14
C ALA A 9 -10.08 14.47 -24.43
N ARG A 10 -10.14 14.97 -25.66
CA ARG A 10 -11.00 16.12 -26.03
C ARG A 10 -12.48 15.88 -25.74
N LYS A 11 -12.94 14.63 -25.87
CA LYS A 11 -14.35 14.24 -25.58
C LYS A 11 -14.71 14.44 -24.11
N TYR A 12 -13.71 14.52 -23.23
CA TYR A 12 -13.88 14.67 -21.79
C TYR A 12 -13.33 16.00 -21.28
N ALA A 13 -12.99 16.96 -22.14
CA ALA A 13 -12.31 18.20 -21.73
C ALA A 13 -13.03 18.94 -20.60
N GLY A 14 -14.34 19.15 -20.70
CA GLY A 14 -15.12 19.78 -19.63
C GLY A 14 -15.11 18.98 -18.32
N ARG A 15 -15.05 17.63 -18.39
CA ARG A 15 -14.91 16.77 -17.20
C ARG A 15 -13.50 16.83 -16.62
N ILE A 16 -12.47 16.87 -17.46
CA ILE A 16 -11.08 17.04 -17.06
C ILE A 16 -10.94 18.35 -16.30
N ALA A 17 -11.29 19.49 -16.93
CA ALA A 17 -11.24 20.81 -16.31
C ALA A 17 -12.00 20.87 -14.98
N ARG A 18 -13.21 20.30 -14.91
CA ARG A 18 -14.00 20.26 -13.68
C ARG A 18 -13.32 19.45 -12.56
N LEU A 19 -12.82 18.25 -12.86
CA LEU A 19 -12.23 17.35 -11.86
C LEU A 19 -10.85 17.82 -11.40
N THR A 20 -10.06 18.45 -12.27
CA THR A 20 -8.78 19.05 -11.90
C THR A 20 -8.98 20.36 -11.14
N GLY A 21 -9.95 21.19 -11.56
CA GLY A 21 -10.32 22.43 -10.87
C GLY A 21 -10.86 22.19 -9.46
N SER A 22 -11.63 21.10 -9.24
CA SER A 22 -12.06 20.67 -7.90
C SER A 22 -11.03 19.84 -7.14
N ARG A 23 -9.84 19.60 -7.73
CA ARG A 23 -8.75 18.78 -7.19
C ARG A 23 -9.14 17.34 -6.79
N GLN A 24 -10.20 16.82 -7.40
CA GLN A 24 -10.54 15.40 -7.29
C GLN A 24 -9.56 14.54 -8.10
N MET A 25 -8.93 15.12 -9.13
CA MET A 25 -7.93 14.46 -9.97
C MET A 25 -6.68 15.35 -10.15
N PRO A 26 -5.47 14.76 -10.14
CA PRO A 26 -5.18 13.41 -9.67
C PRO A 26 -5.55 13.22 -8.18
N PRO A 27 -6.04 12.04 -7.77
CA PRO A 27 -6.41 11.82 -6.38
C PRO A 27 -5.20 11.94 -5.47
N TRP A 28 -5.28 12.86 -4.53
CA TRP A 28 -4.28 13.08 -3.49
C TRP A 28 -4.99 13.59 -2.25
N PHE A 29 -4.85 12.88 -1.15
CA PHE A 29 -5.70 13.06 0.03
C PHE A 29 -4.94 13.63 1.22
N ALA A 30 -3.63 13.84 1.09
CA ALA A 30 -2.84 14.49 2.11
C ALA A 30 -3.16 15.99 2.19
N ASP A 31 -3.23 16.50 3.41
CA ASP A 31 -3.25 17.94 3.66
C ASP A 31 -1.94 18.56 3.16
N ARG A 32 -2.04 19.52 2.24
CA ARG A 32 -0.89 20.20 1.61
C ARG A 32 -0.07 21.06 2.58
N SER A 33 -0.65 21.43 3.72
CA SER A 33 0.06 22.17 4.76
C SER A 33 0.96 21.29 5.63
N VAL A 34 0.79 19.96 5.56
CA VAL A 34 1.53 18.98 6.37
C VAL A 34 2.41 18.11 5.49
N GLY A 35 3.70 18.05 5.84
CA GLY A 35 4.67 17.21 5.14
C GLY A 35 4.95 17.67 3.71
N ARG A 36 5.93 17.02 3.10
CA ARG A 36 6.30 17.18 1.68
C ARG A 36 6.61 15.79 1.14
N PHE A 37 6.00 15.43 0.01
CA PHE A 37 6.06 14.08 -0.52
C PHE A 37 6.56 14.09 -1.96
N ALA A 38 7.54 13.23 -2.27
CA ALA A 38 8.15 13.12 -3.59
C ALA A 38 7.17 12.60 -4.65
N ASN A 39 6.10 11.94 -4.23
CA ASN A 39 5.13 11.30 -5.10
C ASN A 39 3.76 11.99 -5.10
N ASP A 40 3.68 13.26 -4.67
CA ASP A 40 2.46 14.07 -4.78
C ASP A 40 2.16 14.36 -6.27
N PRO A 41 1.07 13.80 -6.84
CA PRO A 41 0.72 14.00 -8.25
C PRO A 41 -0.13 15.26 -8.47
N SER A 42 -0.32 16.09 -7.44
CA SER A 42 -1.13 17.29 -7.48
C SER A 42 -0.70 18.24 -8.59
N LEU A 43 -1.69 18.73 -9.35
CA LEU A 43 -1.47 19.81 -10.30
C LEU A 43 -1.32 21.15 -9.58
N SER A 44 -0.37 21.95 -10.08
CA SER A 44 -0.22 23.36 -9.77
C SER A 44 -1.41 24.17 -10.30
N ASP A 45 -1.55 25.42 -9.82
CA ASP A 45 -2.64 26.30 -10.25
C ASP A 45 -2.53 26.65 -11.73
N ASP A 46 -1.31 26.82 -12.24
CA ASP A 46 -1.05 27.10 -13.66
C ASP A 46 -1.40 25.90 -14.56
N GLU A 47 -1.11 24.68 -14.12
CA GLU A 47 -1.50 23.45 -14.84
C GLU A 47 -3.03 23.30 -14.89
N ILE A 48 -3.71 23.58 -13.77
CA ILE A 48 -5.18 23.59 -13.72
C ILE A 48 -5.74 24.67 -14.64
N ALA A 49 -5.19 25.89 -14.61
CA ALA A 49 -5.61 26.98 -15.48
C ALA A 49 -5.42 26.62 -16.96
N THR A 50 -4.30 25.97 -17.29
CA THR A 50 -4.02 25.46 -18.63
C THR A 50 -5.09 24.46 -19.09
N LEU A 51 -5.48 23.50 -18.24
CA LEU A 51 -6.52 22.53 -18.56
C LEU A 51 -7.92 23.18 -18.70
N SER A 52 -8.23 24.19 -17.86
CA SER A 52 -9.48 24.95 -17.96
C SER A 52 -9.55 25.72 -19.27
N ALA A 53 -8.51 26.50 -19.58
CA ALA A 53 -8.42 27.29 -20.80
C ALA A 53 -8.46 26.40 -22.06
N TRP A 54 -7.82 25.23 -22.03
CA TRP A 54 -7.90 24.27 -23.13
C TRP A 54 -9.33 23.78 -23.37
N ALA A 55 -10.08 23.49 -22.30
CA ALA A 55 -11.48 23.06 -22.40
C ALA A 55 -12.41 24.19 -22.88
N GLU A 56 -12.20 25.42 -22.41
CA GLU A 56 -13.00 26.60 -22.76
C GLU A 56 -12.78 27.06 -24.21
N ASN A 57 -11.55 26.96 -24.71
CA ASN A 57 -11.18 27.44 -26.05
C ASN A 57 -11.42 26.40 -27.17
N GLY A 58 -12.37 25.48 -26.99
CA GLY A 58 -12.74 24.51 -28.03
C GLY A 58 -11.74 23.37 -28.22
N THR A 59 -10.89 23.07 -27.23
CA THR A 59 -9.94 21.94 -27.21
C THR A 59 -8.94 21.91 -28.38
N PRO A 60 -8.17 23.00 -28.62
CA PRO A 60 -7.21 23.02 -29.72
C PRO A 60 -6.19 21.89 -29.56
N ALA A 61 -5.81 21.27 -30.68
CA ALA A 61 -4.72 20.30 -30.69
C ALA A 61 -3.37 21.03 -30.60
N GLY A 62 -2.44 20.52 -29.77
CA GLY A 62 -1.07 21.00 -29.76
C GLY A 62 -0.26 20.55 -30.98
N ASP A 63 0.98 21.05 -31.11
CA ASP A 63 1.90 20.65 -32.19
C ASP A 63 2.15 19.13 -32.13
N PRO A 64 1.86 18.37 -33.21
CA PRO A 64 2.14 16.94 -33.27
C PRO A 64 3.60 16.57 -32.98
N ARG A 65 4.56 17.46 -33.25
CA ARG A 65 5.99 17.25 -32.98
C ARG A 65 6.33 17.31 -31.49
N GLY A 66 5.50 17.98 -30.69
CA GLY A 66 5.62 18.05 -29.23
C GLY A 66 4.87 16.94 -28.49
N ARG A 67 4.33 15.95 -29.21
CA ARG A 67 3.55 14.86 -28.59
C ARG A 67 4.47 14.01 -27.71
N PRO A 68 4.17 13.85 -26.40
CA PRO A 68 4.94 12.96 -25.55
C PRO A 68 4.81 11.51 -26.06
N PRO A 69 5.82 10.66 -25.80
CA PRO A 69 5.73 9.24 -26.11
C PRO A 69 4.47 8.66 -25.46
N ARG A 70 3.77 7.77 -26.18
CA ARG A 70 2.59 7.12 -25.62
C ARG A 70 3.00 6.38 -24.35
N PRO A 71 2.21 6.47 -23.26
CA PRO A 71 2.45 5.64 -22.08
C PRO A 71 2.58 4.18 -22.50
N GLN A 72 3.63 3.50 -22.06
CA GLN A 72 3.82 2.08 -22.35
C GLN A 72 2.63 1.29 -21.80
N ARG A 73 2.21 0.27 -22.55
CA ARG A 73 0.98 -0.48 -22.27
C ARG A 73 1.18 -1.39 -21.05
N THR A 74 0.08 -1.62 -20.35
CA THR A 74 -0.08 -2.62 -19.29
C THR A 74 0.51 -3.98 -19.67
N GLY A 75 1.37 -4.53 -18.83
CA GLY A 75 2.07 -5.82 -19.02
C GLY A 75 3.59 -5.69 -19.11
N GLN A 76 4.10 -4.48 -19.32
CA GLN A 76 5.53 -4.17 -19.11
C GLN A 76 5.73 -3.64 -17.69
N TRP A 77 6.85 -4.03 -17.09
CA TRP A 77 7.29 -3.60 -15.77
C TRP A 77 7.70 -2.13 -15.82
N SER A 78 7.12 -1.30 -14.96
CA SER A 78 7.48 0.12 -14.85
C SER A 78 8.82 0.35 -14.16
N ILE A 79 9.31 -0.63 -13.40
CA ILE A 79 10.66 -0.63 -12.82
C ILE A 79 11.78 -0.92 -13.84
N GLY A 80 11.45 -1.12 -15.12
CA GLY A 80 12.36 -1.65 -16.14
C GLY A 80 12.37 -3.19 -16.14
N LYS A 81 13.28 -3.82 -16.90
CA LYS A 81 13.38 -5.29 -16.94
C LYS A 81 13.73 -5.82 -15.53
N PRO A 82 12.90 -6.66 -14.91
CA PRO A 82 13.24 -7.29 -13.63
C PRO A 82 14.41 -8.25 -13.79
N ASP A 83 15.23 -8.33 -12.75
CA ASP A 83 16.28 -9.34 -12.60
C ASP A 83 15.68 -10.70 -12.21
N ALA A 84 14.56 -10.67 -11.48
CA ALA A 84 13.76 -11.84 -11.15
C ALA A 84 12.26 -11.53 -11.20
N VAL A 85 11.46 -12.54 -11.52
CA VAL A 85 10.00 -12.48 -11.44
C VAL A 85 9.53 -13.69 -10.64
N VAL A 86 8.82 -13.44 -9.54
CA VAL A 86 8.16 -14.48 -8.74
C VAL A 86 6.66 -14.41 -9.04
N ARG A 87 6.07 -15.51 -9.52
CA ARG A 87 4.69 -15.55 -10.01
C ARG A 87 3.92 -16.65 -9.29
N MET A 88 2.65 -16.40 -8.99
CA MET A 88 1.72 -17.44 -8.55
C MET A 88 1.76 -18.64 -9.52
N PRO A 89 2.10 -19.85 -9.04
CA PRO A 89 2.29 -21.02 -9.90
C PRO A 89 1.13 -21.33 -10.86
N GLY A 90 -0.11 -21.07 -10.43
CA GLY A 90 -1.29 -21.31 -11.25
C GLY A 90 -2.26 -20.11 -11.31
N PRO A 91 -3.20 -20.13 -12.27
CA PRO A 91 -4.27 -19.16 -12.31
C PRO A 91 -5.31 -19.40 -11.20
N VAL A 92 -5.76 -18.32 -10.56
CA VAL A 92 -6.83 -18.32 -9.56
C VAL A 92 -8.13 -17.85 -10.20
N LYS A 93 -9.18 -18.67 -10.09
CA LYS A 93 -10.52 -18.33 -10.61
C LYS A 93 -11.28 -17.53 -9.56
N LEU A 94 -11.81 -16.38 -9.97
CA LEU A 94 -12.56 -15.47 -9.11
C LEU A 94 -14.05 -15.49 -9.50
N PRO A 95 -14.97 -15.60 -8.51
CA PRO A 95 -16.39 -15.54 -8.79
C PRO A 95 -16.80 -14.14 -9.25
N GLY A 96 -17.93 -14.06 -9.98
CA GLY A 96 -18.46 -12.77 -10.41
C GLY A 96 -19.22 -12.00 -9.35
N LYS A 97 -19.69 -12.66 -8.29
CA LYS A 97 -20.50 -12.09 -7.20
C LYS A 97 -20.17 -12.78 -5.89
N GLY A 98 -20.53 -12.15 -4.77
CA GLY A 98 -20.31 -12.67 -3.42
C GLY A 98 -19.04 -12.12 -2.78
N VAL A 99 -18.77 -12.62 -1.58
CA VAL A 99 -17.56 -12.32 -0.80
C VAL A 99 -16.48 -13.33 -1.19
N VAL A 100 -15.24 -12.86 -1.30
CA VAL A 100 -14.07 -13.71 -1.47
C VAL A 100 -13.18 -13.50 -0.26
N ASP A 101 -12.93 -14.57 0.48
CA ASP A 101 -12.04 -14.51 1.64
C ASP A 101 -10.60 -14.18 1.22
N TYR A 102 -9.83 -13.65 2.18
CA TYR A 102 -8.40 -13.44 1.98
C TYR A 102 -7.75 -14.74 1.56
N THR A 103 -7.11 -14.68 0.40
CA THR A 103 -6.47 -15.83 -0.24
C THR A 103 -4.97 -15.67 -0.11
N TYR A 104 -4.29 -16.73 0.29
CA TYR A 104 -2.85 -16.80 0.46
C TYR A 104 -2.28 -17.73 -0.59
N GLU A 105 -1.11 -17.42 -1.11
CA GLU A 105 -0.32 -18.36 -1.90
C GLU A 105 1.16 -18.22 -1.57
N ILE A 106 1.77 -19.33 -1.18
CA ILE A 106 3.20 -19.40 -0.84
C ILE A 106 3.96 -19.77 -2.10
N VAL A 107 4.87 -18.91 -2.55
CA VAL A 107 5.66 -19.12 -3.77
C VAL A 107 7.15 -19.13 -3.43
N PRO A 108 7.83 -20.29 -3.55
CA PRO A 108 9.27 -20.37 -3.37
C PRO A 108 10.02 -19.46 -4.34
N THR A 109 10.98 -18.69 -3.85
CA THR A 109 11.77 -17.79 -4.72
C THR A 109 12.78 -18.54 -5.59
N GLY A 110 13.26 -19.69 -5.11
CA GLY A 110 14.35 -20.44 -5.73
C GLY A 110 15.72 -19.74 -5.65
N PHE A 111 15.85 -18.68 -4.83
CA PHE A 111 17.12 -17.98 -4.69
C PHE A 111 18.13 -18.81 -3.89
N SER A 112 19.26 -19.14 -4.50
CA SER A 112 20.39 -19.84 -3.87
C SER A 112 21.31 -18.91 -3.06
N SER A 113 21.13 -17.60 -3.16
CA SER A 113 21.87 -16.59 -2.42
C SER A 113 20.96 -15.44 -2.02
N ASP A 114 21.35 -14.72 -0.96
CA ASP A 114 20.63 -13.56 -0.46
C ASP A 114 20.48 -12.48 -1.53
N ARG A 115 19.34 -11.78 -1.52
CA ARG A 115 19.01 -10.74 -2.50
C ARG A 115 18.66 -9.43 -1.82
N TRP A 116 19.34 -8.36 -2.24
CA TRP A 116 19.00 -6.99 -1.92
C TRP A 116 18.12 -6.42 -3.04
N VAL A 117 16.86 -6.12 -2.72
CA VAL A 117 15.85 -5.62 -3.67
C VAL A 117 15.75 -4.10 -3.56
N GLN A 118 16.18 -3.39 -4.60
CA GLN A 118 16.12 -1.93 -4.67
C GLN A 118 14.79 -1.45 -5.26
N MET A 119 14.20 -2.21 -6.19
CA MET A 119 12.89 -1.91 -6.75
C MET A 119 12.02 -3.17 -6.78
N SER A 120 10.73 -3.00 -6.52
CA SER A 120 9.74 -4.06 -6.63
C SER A 120 8.41 -3.53 -7.16
N GLU A 121 7.74 -4.36 -7.95
CA GLU A 121 6.46 -4.04 -8.55
C GLU A 121 5.58 -5.28 -8.56
N VAL A 122 4.30 -5.11 -8.22
CA VAL A 122 3.28 -6.15 -8.40
C VAL A 122 2.56 -5.92 -9.74
N GLN A 123 2.45 -6.98 -10.53
CA GLN A 123 1.59 -7.05 -11.69
C GLN A 123 0.43 -8.01 -11.43
N VAL A 124 -0.78 -7.47 -11.42
CA VAL A 124 -2.02 -8.25 -11.31
C VAL A 124 -2.64 -8.46 -12.69
N ALA A 125 -3.21 -9.64 -12.93
CA ALA A 125 -3.90 -9.96 -14.18
C ALA A 125 -5.36 -9.48 -14.14
N ALA A 126 -6.04 -9.71 -13.01
CA ALA A 126 -7.42 -9.30 -12.77
C ALA A 126 -7.51 -7.94 -12.05
N ARG A 127 -7.05 -6.87 -12.70
CA ARG A 127 -7.00 -5.50 -12.12
C ARG A 127 -8.33 -4.99 -11.54
N GLY A 128 -9.45 -5.43 -12.10
CA GLY A 128 -10.79 -5.04 -11.60
C GLY A 128 -11.24 -5.84 -10.37
N ASN A 129 -10.46 -6.83 -9.94
CA ASN A 129 -10.81 -7.74 -8.86
C ASN A 129 -9.77 -7.74 -7.73
N VAL A 130 -8.48 -7.49 -8.00
CA VAL A 130 -7.49 -7.34 -6.92
C VAL A 130 -7.65 -5.98 -6.26
N HIS A 131 -8.19 -5.96 -5.04
CA HIS A 131 -8.37 -4.75 -4.25
C HIS A 131 -7.06 -4.35 -3.55
N HIS A 132 -6.35 -5.31 -2.96
CA HIS A 132 -4.94 -5.14 -2.62
C HIS A 132 -4.22 -6.49 -2.60
N ALA A 133 -2.90 -6.45 -2.66
CA ALA A 133 -2.01 -7.58 -2.45
C ALA A 133 -0.89 -7.17 -1.50
N VAL A 134 -0.62 -7.98 -0.49
CA VAL A 134 0.54 -7.80 0.40
C VAL A 134 1.50 -8.95 0.15
N ILE A 135 2.75 -8.61 -0.13
CA ILE A 135 3.79 -9.60 -0.39
C ILE A 135 4.70 -9.66 0.82
N TYR A 136 4.64 -10.76 1.57
CA TYR A 136 5.52 -11.01 2.70
C TYR A 136 6.71 -11.86 2.29
N ILE A 137 7.83 -11.64 2.97
CA ILE A 137 9.04 -12.44 2.86
C ILE A 137 8.98 -13.44 4.00
N ARG A 138 8.92 -14.73 3.67
CA ARG A 138 9.00 -15.82 4.65
C ARG A 138 10.39 -16.47 4.58
N PRO A 139 11.31 -16.13 5.49
CA PRO A 139 12.63 -16.78 5.60
C PRO A 139 12.53 -18.30 5.77
N PRO A 140 13.57 -19.08 5.43
CA PRO A 140 13.56 -20.54 5.55
C PRO A 140 13.43 -21.06 6.98
N ASP A 141 13.81 -20.27 7.98
CA ASP A 141 13.73 -20.59 9.42
C ASP A 141 12.41 -20.13 10.07
N SER A 142 11.56 -19.38 9.36
CA SER A 142 10.26 -18.95 9.88
C SER A 142 9.32 -20.13 10.13
N ASN A 143 8.52 -20.09 11.20
CA ASN A 143 7.45 -21.07 11.44
C ASN A 143 6.09 -20.65 10.83
N TRP A 144 6.00 -19.44 10.30
CA TRP A 144 4.76 -18.86 9.82
C TRP A 144 4.18 -19.61 8.61
N LEU A 145 2.94 -20.07 8.70
CA LEU A 145 2.22 -20.81 7.65
C LEU A 145 2.98 -22.06 7.15
N ARG A 146 3.83 -22.67 7.98
CA ARG A 146 4.60 -23.86 7.57
C ARG A 146 3.76 -25.08 7.28
N LYS A 147 2.58 -25.19 7.90
CA LYS A 147 1.60 -26.26 7.67
C LYS A 147 0.65 -25.95 6.48
N ALA A 148 0.78 -24.79 5.85
CA ALA A 148 -0.03 -24.41 4.70
C ALA A 148 0.55 -25.00 3.41
N PRO A 149 -0.28 -25.29 2.39
CA PRO A 149 0.20 -25.81 1.11
C PRO A 149 1.01 -24.75 0.35
N ALA A 150 2.17 -25.14 -0.18
CA ALA A 150 2.97 -24.29 -1.06
C ALA A 150 2.53 -24.44 -2.53
N GLY A 151 2.50 -23.32 -3.26
CA GLY A 151 2.13 -23.24 -4.67
C GLY A 151 0.67 -23.54 -4.99
N VAL A 152 -0.20 -23.52 -3.97
CA VAL A 152 -1.65 -23.68 -4.12
C VAL A 152 -2.32 -22.56 -3.33
N PRO A 153 -3.32 -21.86 -3.91
CA PRO A 153 -4.10 -20.87 -3.16
C PRO A 153 -4.88 -21.51 -2.01
N PHE A 154 -4.91 -20.84 -0.86
CA PHE A 154 -5.68 -21.28 0.31
C PHE A 154 -6.24 -20.08 1.08
N THR A 155 -7.25 -20.32 1.90
CA THR A 155 -7.79 -19.36 2.88
C THR A 155 -7.42 -19.79 4.29
N ALA A 156 -7.63 -18.93 5.29
CA ALA A 156 -7.46 -19.31 6.68
C ALA A 156 -8.30 -20.55 7.06
N ALA A 157 -9.52 -20.69 6.48
CA ALA A 157 -10.40 -21.81 6.79
C ALA A 157 -9.85 -23.18 6.34
N ASP A 158 -9.02 -23.20 5.29
CA ASP A 158 -8.43 -24.42 4.75
C ASP A 158 -7.30 -24.99 5.63
N LEU A 159 -6.80 -24.20 6.59
CA LEU A 159 -5.68 -24.60 7.44
C LEU A 159 -6.11 -25.63 8.50
N PRO A 160 -5.24 -26.60 8.83
CA PRO A 160 -5.62 -27.82 9.54
C PRO A 160 -5.98 -27.58 11.02
N ASP A 161 -5.31 -26.62 11.67
CA ASP A 161 -5.42 -26.39 13.11
C ASP A 161 -5.58 -24.91 13.46
N ARG A 162 -6.10 -24.64 14.67
CA ARG A 162 -6.40 -23.28 15.15
C ARG A 162 -5.19 -22.35 15.10
N GLU A 163 -4.01 -22.86 15.44
CA GLU A 163 -2.77 -22.06 15.44
C GLU A 163 -2.46 -21.57 14.02
N SER A 164 -2.51 -22.47 13.05
CA SER A 164 -2.29 -22.14 11.64
C SER A 164 -3.33 -21.13 11.13
N ARG A 165 -4.59 -21.26 11.53
CA ARG A 165 -5.64 -20.28 11.19
C ARG A 165 -5.32 -18.89 11.75
N LEU A 166 -4.87 -18.81 13.01
CA LEU A 166 -4.45 -17.55 13.63
C LEU A 166 -3.25 -16.92 12.92
N GLN A 167 -2.29 -17.74 12.46
CA GLN A 167 -1.14 -17.28 11.69
C GLN A 167 -1.54 -16.62 10.35
N ALA A 168 -2.67 -16.98 9.74
CA ALA A 168 -3.14 -16.30 8.54
C ALA A 168 -3.49 -14.82 8.84
N HIS A 169 -3.95 -14.51 10.06
CA HIS A 169 -4.41 -13.18 10.46
C HIS A 169 -3.32 -12.33 11.13
N ALA A 170 -2.19 -12.91 11.48
CA ALA A 170 -1.09 -12.22 12.14
C ALA A 170 0.26 -12.78 11.69
N THR A 171 1.15 -11.89 11.26
CA THR A 171 2.53 -12.23 10.91
C THR A 171 3.47 -11.17 11.40
N ASP A 172 4.67 -11.63 11.71
CA ASP A 172 5.81 -10.80 12.05
C ASP A 172 6.87 -10.73 10.95
N SER A 173 6.63 -11.49 9.86
CA SER A 173 7.47 -11.55 8.68
C SER A 173 7.69 -10.17 8.07
N ASP A 174 8.81 -10.00 7.38
CA ASP A 174 9.12 -8.75 6.71
C ASP A 174 8.20 -8.56 5.50
N MET A 175 7.77 -7.33 5.26
CA MET A 175 6.90 -7.01 4.13
C MET A 175 7.76 -6.52 2.97
N LEU A 176 7.65 -7.18 1.82
CA LEU A 176 8.36 -6.78 0.61
C LEU A 176 7.71 -5.54 -0.02
N LEU A 177 6.39 -5.59 -0.23
CA LEU A 177 5.61 -4.44 -0.70
C LEU A 177 4.11 -4.65 -0.47
N VAL A 178 3.35 -3.55 -0.58
CA VAL A 178 1.88 -3.55 -0.72
C VAL A 178 1.53 -3.03 -2.10
N TYR A 179 0.53 -3.65 -2.72
CA TYR A 179 -0.13 -3.15 -3.92
C TYR A 179 -1.59 -2.85 -3.62
N ALA A 180 -2.04 -1.66 -4.00
CA ALA A 180 -3.44 -1.32 -4.19
C ALA A 180 -3.61 -0.61 -5.56
N PRO A 181 -4.80 -0.61 -6.18
CA PRO A 181 -5.06 0.16 -7.39
C PRO A 181 -4.58 1.61 -7.26
N GLY A 182 -3.72 2.04 -8.20
CA GLY A 182 -3.12 3.38 -8.18
C GLY A 182 -1.76 3.47 -7.46
N SER A 183 -1.31 2.41 -6.80
CA SER A 183 0.02 2.34 -6.19
C SER A 183 1.12 2.46 -7.26
N SER A 184 2.17 3.21 -6.93
CA SER A 184 3.42 3.20 -7.69
C SER A 184 4.32 2.07 -7.19
N PRO A 185 5.26 1.56 -8.01
CA PRO A 185 6.27 0.63 -7.55
C PRO A 185 7.09 1.17 -6.37
N ASP A 186 7.64 0.24 -5.60
CA ASP A 186 8.68 0.59 -4.65
C ASP A 186 10.00 0.79 -5.39
N HIS A 187 10.67 1.87 -5.02
CA HIS A 187 11.96 2.26 -5.57
C HIS A 187 12.70 3.00 -4.46
N TRP A 188 13.73 2.35 -3.93
CA TRP A 188 14.57 2.89 -2.87
C TRP A 188 15.77 3.62 -3.47
N ALA A 189 16.21 4.68 -2.80
CA ALA A 189 17.40 5.43 -3.21
C ALA A 189 18.63 4.51 -3.28
N GLU A 190 19.66 4.94 -4.00
CA GLU A 190 20.94 4.24 -4.03
C GLU A 190 21.49 4.04 -2.60
N GLY A 191 22.07 2.88 -2.33
CA GLY A 191 22.51 2.48 -1.00
C GLY A 191 21.41 1.96 -0.07
N MET A 192 20.13 1.92 -0.50
CA MET A 192 19.01 1.36 0.26
C MET A 192 18.34 0.20 -0.49
N ALA A 193 18.00 -0.87 0.24
CA ALA A 193 17.25 -2.00 -0.33
C ALA A 193 16.51 -2.81 0.74
N LYS A 194 15.45 -3.51 0.35
CA LYS A 194 14.85 -4.59 1.16
C LYS A 194 15.65 -5.88 1.00
N PHE A 195 15.57 -6.79 1.97
CA PHE A 195 16.39 -8.01 2.01
C PHE A 195 15.54 -9.27 1.93
N ILE A 196 15.85 -10.15 0.97
CA ILE A 196 15.26 -11.50 0.87
C ILE A 196 16.38 -12.52 1.13
N PRO A 197 16.35 -13.25 2.26
CA PRO A 197 17.29 -14.33 2.51
C PRO A 197 17.20 -15.44 1.45
N ALA A 198 18.32 -16.11 1.18
CA ALA A 198 18.36 -17.30 0.33
C ALA A 198 17.34 -18.36 0.82
N GLY A 199 16.70 -19.07 -0.12
CA GLY A 199 15.70 -20.09 0.19
C GLY A 199 14.38 -19.57 0.76
N SER A 200 14.14 -18.26 0.80
CA SER A 200 12.86 -17.70 1.26
C SER A 200 11.71 -18.00 0.29
N ASP A 201 10.50 -18.03 0.84
CA ASP A 201 9.26 -17.94 0.06
C ASP A 201 8.76 -16.49 0.03
N LEU A 202 8.04 -16.13 -1.03
CA LEU A 202 7.15 -14.97 -1.01
C LEU A 202 5.73 -15.46 -0.74
N VAL A 203 5.09 -14.92 0.29
CA VAL A 203 3.69 -15.20 0.60
C VAL A 203 2.83 -14.06 0.06
N PHE A 204 2.01 -14.40 -0.93
CA PHE A 204 1.05 -13.50 -1.56
C PHE A 204 -0.23 -13.53 -0.74
N GLN A 205 -0.51 -12.48 0.03
CA GLN A 205 -1.81 -12.26 0.67
C GLN A 205 -2.66 -11.41 -0.27
N MET A 206 -3.69 -12.02 -0.84
CA MET A 206 -4.52 -11.45 -1.89
C MET A 206 -5.92 -11.15 -1.35
N HIS A 207 -6.32 -9.89 -1.47
CA HIS A 207 -7.68 -9.45 -1.20
C HIS A 207 -8.40 -9.19 -2.51
N TYR A 208 -9.34 -10.07 -2.83
CA TYR A 208 -10.16 -9.97 -4.03
C TYR A 208 -11.54 -9.38 -3.73
N THR A 209 -12.02 -8.54 -4.62
CA THR A 209 -13.41 -8.06 -4.66
C THR A 209 -14.09 -8.54 -5.95
N THR A 210 -15.39 -8.84 -5.87
CA THR A 210 -16.16 -9.26 -7.03
C THR A 210 -16.60 -8.04 -7.86
N SER A 211 -16.57 -8.18 -9.19
CA SER A 211 -16.81 -7.07 -10.14
C SER A 211 -18.08 -7.25 -10.98
N GLY A 212 -18.96 -8.18 -10.59
CA GLY A 212 -20.16 -8.57 -11.33
C GLY A 212 -19.92 -9.61 -12.43
N ARG A 213 -18.65 -9.95 -12.74
CA ARG A 213 -18.26 -10.94 -13.75
C ARG A 213 -17.12 -11.82 -13.23
N PRO A 214 -17.13 -13.13 -13.53
CA PRO A 214 -16.01 -14.00 -13.19
C PRO A 214 -14.71 -13.51 -13.85
N ALA A 215 -13.59 -13.73 -13.16
CA ALA A 215 -12.27 -13.35 -13.63
C ALA A 215 -11.24 -14.44 -13.32
N VAL A 216 -10.05 -14.30 -13.89
CA VAL A 216 -8.90 -15.16 -13.59
C VAL A 216 -7.73 -14.25 -13.27
N ASP A 217 -7.11 -14.47 -12.12
CA ASP A 217 -5.88 -13.77 -11.73
C ASP A 217 -4.68 -14.70 -11.74
N GLN A 218 -3.50 -14.13 -12.00
CA GLN A 218 -2.21 -14.79 -11.79
C GLN A 218 -1.17 -13.70 -11.52
N THR A 219 -1.18 -13.20 -10.30
CA THR A 219 -0.32 -12.10 -9.88
C THR A 219 1.16 -12.50 -9.87
N ALA A 220 2.02 -11.54 -10.18
CA ALA A 220 3.48 -11.68 -10.14
C ALA A 220 4.13 -10.45 -9.50
N VAL A 221 5.31 -10.67 -8.93
CA VAL A 221 6.20 -9.63 -8.40
C VAL A 221 7.47 -9.60 -9.25
N GLY A 222 7.78 -8.43 -9.80
CA GLY A 222 9.04 -8.14 -10.46
C GLY A 222 10.00 -7.53 -9.46
N LEU A 223 11.26 -7.99 -9.47
CA LEU A 223 12.31 -7.53 -8.57
C LEU A 223 13.48 -7.01 -9.38
N ARG A 224 14.01 -5.85 -8.98
CA ARG A 224 15.34 -5.41 -9.40
C ARG A 224 16.27 -5.35 -8.20
N PHE A 225 17.42 -5.98 -8.35
CA PHE A 225 18.39 -6.09 -7.29
C PHE A 225 19.30 -4.85 -7.25
N ALA A 226 19.78 -4.52 -6.06
CA ALA A 226 20.78 -3.47 -5.88
C ALA A 226 22.07 -3.85 -6.64
N ALA A 227 22.60 -2.92 -7.44
CA ALA A 227 23.81 -3.15 -8.22
C ALA A 227 25.07 -3.26 -7.35
N GLN A 228 25.05 -2.62 -6.17
CA GLN A 228 26.09 -2.66 -5.15
C GLN A 228 25.48 -3.07 -3.81
N PRO A 229 26.26 -3.65 -2.88
CA PRO A 229 25.79 -3.89 -1.52
C PRO A 229 25.24 -2.60 -0.89
N PRO A 230 24.01 -2.60 -0.35
CA PRO A 230 23.43 -1.41 0.25
C PRO A 230 24.10 -1.08 1.59
N GLU A 231 24.07 0.19 1.96
CA GLU A 231 24.50 0.68 3.28
C GLU A 231 23.38 0.56 4.31
N LYS A 232 22.13 0.62 3.86
CA LYS A 232 20.94 0.57 4.71
C LYS A 232 19.95 -0.47 4.21
N ARG A 233 19.40 -1.22 5.16
CA ARG A 233 18.26 -2.11 4.93
C ARG A 233 16.97 -1.33 5.14
N VAL A 234 16.03 -1.46 4.20
CA VAL A 234 14.67 -0.95 4.36
C VAL A 234 13.80 -2.04 4.98
N VAL A 235 13.02 -1.67 6.01
CA VAL A 235 12.03 -2.54 6.65
C VAL A 235 10.70 -1.78 6.77
N THR A 236 9.59 -2.50 6.65
CA THR A 236 8.26 -1.93 6.90
C THR A 236 7.86 -2.23 8.34
N LEU A 237 7.49 -1.19 9.07
CA LEU A 237 6.96 -1.26 10.43
C LEU A 237 5.49 -0.82 10.44
N GLN A 238 4.80 -1.09 11.54
CA GLN A 238 3.38 -0.82 11.66
C GLN A 238 3.00 -0.33 13.06
N LEU A 239 2.07 0.62 13.11
CA LEU A 239 1.30 0.98 14.31
C LEU A 239 -0.12 0.44 14.12
N THR A 240 -0.50 -0.56 14.91
CA THR A 240 -1.78 -1.26 14.75
C THR A 240 -2.54 -1.29 16.06
N ASN A 241 -3.86 -1.10 16.00
CA ASN A 241 -4.76 -1.32 17.12
C ASN A 241 -5.76 -2.43 16.80
N HIS A 242 -5.51 -3.64 17.32
CA HIS A 242 -6.40 -4.79 17.16
C HIS A 242 -7.60 -4.79 18.12
N ALA A 243 -7.64 -3.86 19.08
CA ALA A 243 -8.68 -3.77 20.10
C ALA A 243 -9.79 -2.78 19.73
N LEU A 244 -9.80 -2.26 18.50
CA LEU A 244 -10.81 -1.29 18.06
C LEU A 244 -12.23 -1.89 18.15
N LEU A 245 -13.15 -1.08 18.68
CA LEU A 245 -14.57 -1.39 18.80
C LEU A 245 -15.36 -0.11 18.49
N ILE A 246 -15.88 0.01 17.27
CA ILE A 246 -16.57 1.20 16.78
C ILE A 246 -18.08 1.05 17.02
N PRO A 247 -18.70 1.89 17.87
CA PRO A 247 -20.11 1.79 18.20
C PRO A 247 -21.03 1.95 16.98
N PRO A 248 -22.23 1.32 16.98
CA PRO A 248 -23.28 1.61 16.01
C PRO A 248 -23.58 3.11 15.92
N GLY A 249 -23.77 3.63 14.71
CA GLY A 249 -24.21 5.01 14.47
C GLY A 249 -23.16 6.10 14.73
N ALA A 250 -21.97 5.77 15.25
CA ALA A 250 -20.92 6.75 15.49
C ALA A 250 -20.43 7.35 14.17
N ASP A 251 -20.48 8.67 14.02
CA ASP A 251 -20.12 9.36 12.77
C ASP A 251 -18.68 9.89 12.74
N ASN A 252 -17.96 9.85 13.87
CA ASN A 252 -16.59 10.32 13.98
C ASN A 252 -15.86 9.66 15.17
N PHE A 253 -15.70 8.33 15.12
CA PHE A 253 -15.06 7.57 16.20
C PHE A 253 -13.54 7.49 16.00
N GLU A 254 -12.76 7.86 17.02
CA GLU A 254 -11.30 7.89 16.97
C GLU A 254 -10.68 6.60 17.54
N VAL A 255 -9.61 6.11 16.90
CA VAL A 255 -8.78 5.01 17.34
C VAL A 255 -7.32 5.38 17.13
N ASP A 256 -6.48 5.15 18.13
CA ASP A 256 -5.05 5.43 18.06
C ASP A 256 -4.17 4.18 18.26
N ALA A 257 -2.93 4.30 17.81
CA ALA A 257 -1.84 3.36 18.12
C ALA A 257 -0.54 4.15 18.30
N ARG A 258 0.26 3.78 19.30
CA ARG A 258 1.55 4.43 19.61
C ARG A 258 2.68 3.41 19.67
N GLY A 259 3.87 3.83 19.25
CA GLY A 259 5.08 3.01 19.31
C GLY A 259 6.31 3.88 19.55
N THR A 260 7.28 3.34 20.29
CA THR A 260 8.58 4.01 20.51
C THR A 260 9.64 3.31 19.69
N LEU A 261 10.44 4.06 18.93
CA LEU A 261 11.57 3.52 18.20
C LEU A 261 12.72 3.21 19.17
N PRO A 262 13.18 1.94 19.29
CA PRO A 262 14.25 1.60 20.21
C PRO A 262 15.65 1.91 19.66
N ASN A 263 15.78 2.10 18.35
CA ASN A 263 17.03 2.46 17.66
C ASN A 263 16.78 3.58 16.65
N ASP A 264 17.85 4.30 16.27
CA ASP A 264 17.80 5.29 15.20
C ASP A 264 17.33 4.64 13.88
N ALA A 265 16.45 5.34 13.17
CA ALA A 265 15.94 4.90 11.87
C ALA A 265 15.65 6.11 10.97
N LEU A 266 15.87 5.96 9.67
CA LEU A 266 15.52 7.00 8.70
C LEU A 266 14.13 6.71 8.13
N LEU A 267 13.13 7.52 8.48
CA LEU A 267 11.77 7.42 7.96
C LEU A 267 11.74 7.78 6.47
N LEU A 268 11.12 6.92 5.66
CA LEU A 268 11.08 7.05 4.21
C LEU A 268 9.67 7.30 3.68
N SER A 269 8.68 6.59 4.22
CA SER A 269 7.32 6.60 3.69
C SER A 269 6.29 6.35 4.81
N LEU A 270 5.05 6.74 4.55
CA LEU A 270 3.89 6.48 5.39
C LEU A 270 2.77 5.89 4.51
N PHE A 271 2.06 4.88 5.00
CA PHE A 271 0.97 4.21 4.27
C PHE A 271 -0.19 3.90 5.24
N PRO A 272 -1.19 4.80 5.34
CA PRO A 272 -2.37 4.57 6.17
C PRO A 272 -3.30 3.52 5.54
N HIS A 273 -3.83 2.61 6.36
CA HIS A 273 -4.77 1.59 5.92
C HIS A 273 -5.96 1.45 6.89
N MET A 274 -7.17 1.51 6.30
CA MET A 274 -8.48 1.33 6.95
C MET A 274 -9.47 0.72 5.94
N HIS A 275 -10.61 0.21 6.41
CA HIS A 275 -11.68 -0.29 5.54
C HIS A 275 -12.74 0.79 5.23
N LEU A 276 -13.99 0.37 4.98
CA LEU A 276 -15.05 1.17 4.37
C LEU A 276 -15.50 2.38 5.21
N ARG A 277 -15.24 2.37 6.51
CA ARG A 277 -15.66 3.43 7.44
C ARG A 277 -14.56 4.44 7.70
N GLY A 278 -13.31 4.18 7.29
CA GLY A 278 -12.21 5.11 7.46
C GLY A 278 -12.48 6.47 6.79
N LYS A 279 -12.28 7.55 7.54
CA LYS A 279 -12.49 8.95 7.09
C LYS A 279 -11.22 9.79 7.09
N ARG A 280 -10.38 9.57 8.09
CA ARG A 280 -9.20 10.39 8.37
C ARG A 280 -8.12 9.54 8.98
N PHE A 281 -6.88 9.78 8.59
CA PHE A 281 -5.71 9.14 9.19
C PHE A 281 -4.60 10.16 9.41
N GLU A 282 -3.92 10.06 10.54
CA GLU A 282 -2.85 10.97 10.94
C GLU A 282 -1.64 10.20 11.46
N TYR A 283 -0.46 10.76 11.20
CA TYR A 283 0.80 10.35 11.82
C TYR A 283 1.47 11.54 12.48
N ASP A 284 1.98 11.32 13.69
CA ASP A 284 2.60 12.33 14.54
C ASP A 284 3.88 11.82 15.20
N ILE A 285 4.84 12.71 15.40
CA ILE A 285 5.86 12.53 16.44
C ILE A 285 5.31 13.13 17.73
N VAL A 286 5.29 12.34 18.80
CA VAL A 286 4.97 12.84 20.14
C VAL A 286 6.25 13.41 20.75
N ARG A 287 6.29 14.74 20.89
CA ARG A 287 7.43 15.45 21.50
C ARG A 287 7.46 15.23 23.01
N ALA A 288 8.60 15.52 23.63
CA ALA A 288 8.81 15.32 25.07
C ALA A 288 7.84 16.15 25.95
N ASP A 289 7.35 17.30 25.44
CA ASP A 289 6.34 18.13 26.09
C ASP A 289 4.89 17.68 25.81
N GLY A 290 4.72 16.54 25.13
CA GLY A 290 3.43 15.97 24.74
C GLY A 290 2.81 16.62 23.49
N LYS A 291 3.45 17.62 22.88
CA LYS A 291 2.95 18.19 21.62
C LYS A 291 3.11 17.20 20.48
N LEU A 292 2.11 17.21 19.61
CA LEU A 292 2.11 16.42 18.37
C LEU A 292 2.73 17.25 17.26
N GLU A 293 3.80 16.72 16.68
CA GLU A 293 4.36 17.23 15.44
C GLU A 293 3.81 16.42 14.27
N PRO A 294 3.05 17.05 13.36
CA PRO A 294 2.39 16.35 12.27
C PRO A 294 3.37 15.93 11.19
N LEU A 295 3.37 14.63 10.87
CA LEU A 295 4.10 14.06 9.72
C LEU A 295 3.18 13.90 8.50
N LEU A 296 1.95 13.46 8.72
CA LEU A 296 0.96 13.24 7.67
C LEU A 296 -0.45 13.43 8.23
N ARG A 297 -1.33 14.01 7.42
CA ARG A 297 -2.76 14.17 7.64
C ARG A 297 -3.48 13.82 6.36
N VAL A 298 -4.43 12.87 6.39
CA VAL A 298 -5.11 12.37 5.20
C VAL A 298 -6.62 12.39 5.39
N ASN A 299 -7.34 12.92 4.41
CA ASN A 299 -8.79 12.69 4.25
C ASN A 299 -8.98 11.34 3.54
N TYR A 300 -9.03 10.26 4.32
CA TYR A 300 -8.92 8.90 3.81
C TYR A 300 -10.06 8.52 2.87
N HIS A 301 -9.73 7.74 1.84
CA HIS A 301 -10.69 7.22 0.89
C HIS A 301 -10.36 5.76 0.55
N PHE A 302 -11.25 4.83 0.92
CA PHE A 302 -11.00 3.38 0.84
C PHE A 302 -10.54 2.89 -0.54
N HIS A 303 -11.08 3.45 -1.63
CA HIS A 303 -10.71 3.07 -2.99
C HIS A 303 -9.34 3.63 -3.46
N TRP A 304 -8.70 4.50 -2.68
CA TRP A 304 -7.42 5.13 -2.99
C TRP A 304 -6.46 5.00 -1.80
N GLN A 305 -5.86 3.82 -1.69
CA GLN A 305 -4.86 3.54 -0.67
C GLN A 305 -3.48 3.87 -1.24
N LEU A 306 -2.96 5.02 -0.84
CA LEU A 306 -1.75 5.61 -1.40
C LEU A 306 -0.62 5.61 -0.36
N SER A 307 0.59 5.31 -0.82
CA SER A 307 1.81 5.57 -0.05
C SER A 307 2.20 7.03 -0.17
N TYR A 308 2.71 7.60 0.91
CA TYR A 308 3.20 8.97 1.00
C TYR A 308 4.71 8.92 1.24
N LYS A 309 5.50 9.03 0.17
CA LYS A 309 6.96 8.94 0.20
C LYS A 309 7.52 10.32 0.54
N LEU A 310 8.22 10.46 1.65
CA LEU A 310 8.77 11.74 2.07
C LEU A 310 9.71 12.28 0.99
N ALA A 311 9.58 13.57 0.67
CA ALA A 311 10.49 14.26 -0.26
C ALA A 311 11.91 14.28 0.30
N GLU A 312 12.01 14.49 1.61
CA GLU A 312 13.25 14.42 2.39
C GLU A 312 13.07 13.37 3.50
N PRO A 313 13.81 12.26 3.47
CA PRO A 313 13.79 11.28 4.55
C PRO A 313 14.12 11.89 5.91
N LEU A 314 13.36 11.52 6.94
CA LEU A 314 13.48 12.10 8.28
C LEU A 314 14.22 11.15 9.23
N LEU A 315 15.31 11.61 9.84
CA LEU A 315 16.02 10.82 10.86
C LEU A 315 15.22 10.84 12.16
N LEU A 316 14.71 9.67 12.55
CA LEU A 316 14.09 9.43 13.84
C LEU A 316 15.15 8.87 14.80
N LYS A 317 15.31 9.51 15.95
CA LYS A 317 16.24 9.06 16.98
C LYS A 317 15.64 7.97 17.85
N ALA A 318 16.49 7.10 18.40
CA ALA A 318 16.08 6.18 19.46
C ALA A 318 15.33 6.95 20.57
N GLY A 319 14.21 6.39 21.03
CA GLY A 319 13.29 7.03 21.96
C GLY A 319 12.21 7.90 21.30
N THR A 320 12.25 8.13 19.98
CA THR A 320 11.16 8.82 19.27
C THR A 320 9.86 8.04 19.42
N VAL A 321 8.81 8.71 19.86
CA VAL A 321 7.46 8.15 19.95
C VAL A 321 6.68 8.57 18.72
N LEU A 322 6.20 7.61 17.95
CA LEU A 322 5.25 7.82 16.86
C LEU A 322 3.84 7.48 17.34
N GLU A 323 2.89 8.31 16.92
CA GLU A 323 1.46 8.07 17.09
C GLU A 323 0.79 8.05 15.71
N ALA A 324 -0.09 7.07 15.51
CA ALA A 324 -1.03 7.03 14.41
C ALA A 324 -2.45 7.15 14.96
N ARG A 325 -3.29 7.99 14.34
CA ARG A 325 -4.69 8.20 14.73
C ARG A 325 -5.59 8.04 13.52
N ALA A 326 -6.71 7.35 13.70
CA ALA A 326 -7.67 7.01 12.67
C ALA A 326 -9.08 7.40 13.12
N TRP A 327 -9.90 7.91 12.20
CA TRP A 327 -11.31 8.22 12.46
C TRP A 327 -12.24 7.46 11.53
N TYR A 328 -13.35 7.00 12.07
CA TYR A 328 -14.34 6.16 11.38
C TYR A 328 -15.75 6.76 11.39
N ASP A 329 -16.48 6.59 10.27
CA ASP A 329 -17.90 6.88 10.12
C ASP A 329 -18.70 5.57 10.04
N ASN A 330 -19.20 5.11 11.19
CA ASN A 330 -20.15 4.02 11.30
C ASN A 330 -21.62 4.51 11.33
N SER A 331 -21.89 5.74 10.87
CA SER A 331 -23.26 6.26 10.77
C SER A 331 -23.95 5.86 9.48
N ALA A 332 -25.27 6.04 9.43
CA ALA A 332 -26.08 5.83 8.23
C ALA A 332 -25.82 6.88 7.12
N ARG A 333 -25.04 7.94 7.41
CA ARG A 333 -24.70 8.98 6.42
C ARG A 333 -23.46 8.62 5.59
N ASN A 334 -22.68 7.65 6.01
CA ASN A 334 -21.56 7.14 5.22
C ASN A 334 -22.10 6.22 4.10
N PRO A 335 -21.99 6.61 2.82
CA PRO A 335 -22.51 5.81 1.71
C PRO A 335 -21.76 4.49 1.51
N HIS A 336 -20.59 4.34 2.12
CA HIS A 336 -19.77 3.13 2.08
C HIS A 336 -20.05 2.17 3.25
N ASN A 337 -20.79 2.61 4.27
CA ASN A 337 -21.08 1.79 5.45
C ASN A 337 -22.11 0.70 5.09
N PRO A 338 -21.73 -0.59 5.16
CA PRO A 338 -22.63 -1.68 4.80
C PRO A 338 -23.74 -1.91 5.84
N ASP A 339 -23.52 -1.53 7.11
CA ASP A 339 -24.47 -1.77 8.20
C ASP A 339 -24.17 -0.81 9.38
N PRO A 340 -24.88 0.33 9.49
CA PRO A 340 -24.67 1.31 10.56
C PRO A 340 -25.23 0.88 11.92
N GLY A 341 -26.02 -0.20 11.97
CA GLY A 341 -26.62 -0.71 13.20
C GLY A 341 -25.70 -1.65 13.98
N LYS A 342 -24.55 -2.03 13.42
CA LYS A 342 -23.63 -2.99 14.01
C LYS A 342 -22.47 -2.34 14.75
N LEU A 343 -22.07 -2.98 15.84
CA LEU A 343 -20.76 -2.77 16.44
C LEU A 343 -19.72 -3.35 15.50
N VAL A 344 -18.67 -2.58 15.19
CA VAL A 344 -17.61 -2.99 14.27
C VAL A 344 -16.34 -3.26 15.06
N HIS A 345 -15.68 -4.38 14.79
CA HIS A 345 -14.44 -4.79 15.44
C HIS A 345 -13.30 -4.86 14.42
N TRP A 346 -12.08 -5.10 14.92
CA TRP A 346 -10.95 -5.40 14.05
C TRP A 346 -11.20 -6.70 13.27
N GLY A 347 -10.94 -6.71 11.96
CA GLY A 347 -11.06 -7.93 11.15
C GLY A 347 -10.58 -7.72 9.72
N ASP A 348 -10.35 -8.83 9.01
CA ASP A 348 -9.79 -8.81 7.66
C ASP A 348 -10.79 -8.35 6.60
N GLN A 349 -12.08 -8.63 6.81
CA GLN A 349 -13.11 -8.36 5.81
C GLN A 349 -13.36 -6.86 5.68
N THR A 350 -13.68 -6.37 4.48
CA THR A 350 -13.98 -4.94 4.25
C THR A 350 -15.16 -4.42 5.06
N SER A 351 -16.06 -5.31 5.50
CA SER A 351 -17.19 -4.98 6.37
C SER A 351 -16.81 -4.85 7.85
N ASP A 352 -15.69 -5.44 8.25
CA ASP A 352 -15.03 -5.20 9.54
C ASP A 352 -14.20 -3.91 9.42
N GLU A 353 -13.31 -3.64 10.38
CA GLU A 353 -12.36 -2.52 10.26
C GLU A 353 -10.92 -2.89 10.56
N MET A 354 -10.02 -2.04 10.09
CA MET A 354 -8.60 -2.07 10.44
C MET A 354 -8.13 -0.67 10.79
N MET A 355 -7.20 -0.60 11.74
CA MET A 355 -6.37 0.56 12.01
C MET A 355 -4.93 0.11 11.84
N VAL A 356 -4.33 0.39 10.67
CA VAL A 356 -2.90 0.08 10.46
C VAL A 356 -2.20 1.28 9.87
N GLY A 357 -1.25 1.82 10.63
CA GLY A 357 -0.33 2.82 10.17
C GLY A 357 0.99 2.20 9.73
N PHE A 358 1.14 1.84 8.46
CA PHE A 358 2.40 1.31 7.94
C PHE A 358 3.40 2.43 7.64
N PHE A 359 4.69 2.15 7.83
CA PHE A 359 5.75 3.08 7.47
C PHE A 359 7.05 2.34 7.16
N ASP A 360 7.77 2.81 6.15
CA ASP A 360 9.09 2.27 5.82
C ASP A 360 10.18 3.08 6.51
N VAL A 361 11.15 2.37 7.10
CA VAL A 361 12.36 2.95 7.65
C VAL A 361 13.60 2.29 7.08
N ALA A 362 14.66 3.07 6.89
CA ALA A 362 15.99 2.57 6.61
C ALA A 362 16.83 2.48 7.90
N ILE A 363 17.39 1.29 8.14
CA ILE A 363 18.21 0.93 9.29
C ILE A 363 19.60 0.46 8.81
N PRO A 364 20.64 0.39 9.66
CA PRO A 364 21.95 -0.12 9.25
C PRO A 364 21.85 -1.51 8.59
N VAL A 365 22.57 -1.74 7.48
CA VAL A 365 22.46 -2.99 6.68
C VAL A 365 22.69 -4.28 7.48
N ALA A 366 23.55 -4.25 8.49
CA ALA A 366 23.86 -5.40 9.34
C ALA A 366 22.73 -5.77 10.33
N MET A 367 21.72 -4.91 10.47
CA MET A 367 20.59 -5.10 11.38
C MET A 367 19.39 -5.70 10.64
N ASN A 368 18.77 -6.73 11.20
CA ASN A 368 17.48 -7.23 10.74
C ASN A 368 16.31 -6.57 11.50
N LYS A 369 15.08 -6.79 11.02
CA LYS A 369 13.85 -6.22 11.62
C LYS A 369 13.72 -6.54 13.13
N TRP A 370 14.19 -7.71 13.57
CA TRP A 370 14.08 -8.14 14.96
C TRP A 370 15.12 -7.49 15.87
N GLN A 371 16.36 -7.47 15.41
CA GLN A 371 17.46 -6.75 16.06
C GLN A 371 17.19 -5.25 16.15
N PHE A 372 16.39 -4.69 15.22
CA PHE A 372 15.94 -3.31 15.34
C PHE A 372 15.13 -3.09 16.63
N PHE A 373 14.35 -4.05 17.10
CA PHE A 373 13.57 -3.95 18.33
C PHE A 373 14.32 -4.32 19.60
N GLU A 374 15.53 -4.86 19.49
CA GLU A 374 16.42 -5.09 20.62
C GLU A 374 17.04 -3.75 21.05
N LYS A 375 16.79 -3.35 22.31
CA LYS A 375 17.45 -2.17 22.89
C LYS A 375 18.95 -2.44 22.95
N LYS A 376 19.75 -1.63 22.26
CA LYS A 376 21.20 -1.66 22.47
C LYS A 376 21.49 -1.23 23.92
N PRO A 377 22.32 -1.98 24.66
CA PRO A 377 22.65 -1.69 26.06
C PRO A 377 23.33 -0.33 26.23
#